data_AF-A0A239EQF8-F1
#
_entry.id   AF-A0A239EQF8-F1
#
_cell.length_a   1.000
_cell.length_b   1.000
_cell.length_c   1.000
_cell.angle_alpha   90.00
_cell.angle_beta   90.00
_cell.angle_gamma   90.00
#
_symmetry.space_group_name_H-M   'P 1'
#
loop_
_entity.id
_entity.type
_entity.pdbx_description
1 polymer ?
#
loop_
_entity_poly.entity_id
_entity_poly.type
_entity_poly.pdbx_seq_one_letter_code
_entity_poly.pdbx_strand_id
1 'polypeptide(L)'
;MRRINYLMTLAVLAGFTFVSCSEQEPIADDLSVPADVVAQIAALGFDVQNWVPTKFENGYLVEGDIYLTDQTIAEMGQGNPLASVEQYSTDNLVNAGGGRVITIYAPEESSGGGRGKKGSGGYSPAMIAGLDEAISRYNSENLMISFQRVTSSSGADIVMTRLSKRDERRGVLGSAGFPTASGDPYGEIKMSGVLESSYGLSTDGIATIIAHEMGHCIGFRHTDYFDRSISCGGSTANEGDGGVGANHIPGTPTGATASKKSWMLACTDGGNRPFNNDDKTALDYLY
;
A
#
# COMPACT_ATOMS: atom_id res chain seq x y z
N MET A 1 -62.71 28.54 -55.49
CA MET A 1 -62.85 29.20 -54.17
C MET A 1 -61.67 28.79 -53.29
N ARG A 2 -61.21 29.68 -52.39
CA ARG A 2 -59.98 29.52 -51.58
C ARG A 2 -60.24 30.15 -50.19
N ARG A 3 -59.46 29.73 -49.18
CA ARG A 3 -59.43 30.15 -47.75
C ARG A 3 -60.47 29.42 -46.87
N ILE A 4 -60.18 28.71 -45.77
CA ILE A 4 -59.16 28.73 -44.67
C ILE A 4 -59.69 29.41 -43.38
N ASN A 5 -59.51 28.73 -42.22
CA ASN A 5 -59.61 29.18 -40.80
C ASN A 5 -61.02 29.30 -40.16
N TYR A 6 -61.25 29.10 -38.84
CA TYR A 6 -60.41 28.64 -37.68
C TYR A 6 -61.31 28.28 -36.44
N LEU A 7 -60.70 27.76 -35.34
CA LEU A 7 -61.22 27.64 -33.94
C LEU A 7 -62.33 26.56 -33.71
N MET A 8 -62.51 25.84 -32.57
CA MET A 8 -61.78 25.55 -31.30
C MET A 8 -62.49 24.29 -30.65
N THR A 9 -62.10 23.60 -29.56
CA THR A 9 -61.11 23.80 -28.47
C THR A 9 -60.63 22.44 -27.85
N LEU A 10 -59.55 22.50 -27.07
CA LEU A 10 -59.07 21.64 -25.96
C LEU A 10 -59.85 20.40 -25.46
N ALA A 11 -59.14 19.26 -25.38
CA ALA A 11 -58.83 18.56 -24.11
C ALA A 11 -57.68 17.54 -24.32
N VAL A 12 -56.43 17.92 -24.01
CA VAL A 12 -55.28 16.99 -23.99
C VAL A 12 -54.75 16.92 -22.56
N LEU A 13 -54.80 15.73 -21.95
CA LEU A 13 -54.14 15.47 -20.68
C LEU A 13 -52.62 15.48 -20.88
N ALA A 14 -51.94 16.50 -20.38
CA ALA A 14 -50.50 16.48 -20.21
C ALA A 14 -50.16 15.65 -18.96
N GLY A 15 -49.76 14.39 -19.17
CA GLY A 15 -49.22 13.56 -18.10
C GLY A 15 -47.85 14.05 -17.67
N PHE A 16 -47.74 14.63 -16.48
CA PHE A 16 -46.46 14.91 -15.83
C PHE A 16 -45.82 13.59 -15.39
N THR A 17 -45.01 12.99 -16.26
CA THR A 17 -44.09 11.91 -15.84
C THR A 17 -42.93 12.53 -15.08
N PHE A 18 -43.06 12.60 -13.76
CA PHE A 18 -41.93 12.79 -12.86
C PHE A 18 -41.00 11.56 -12.99
N VAL A 19 -40.01 11.66 -13.87
CA VAL A 19 -38.90 10.70 -13.92
C VAL A 19 -38.02 10.96 -12.70
N SER A 20 -38.41 10.35 -11.58
CA SER A 20 -37.54 10.20 -10.42
C SER A 20 -36.43 9.22 -10.80
N CYS A 21 -35.34 9.73 -11.37
CA CYS A 21 -34.06 9.04 -11.28
C CYS A 21 -33.68 9.00 -9.80
N SER A 22 -34.02 7.91 -9.12
CA SER A 22 -33.21 7.48 -7.99
C SER A 22 -31.82 7.21 -8.56
N GLU A 23 -30.84 8.05 -8.23
CA GLU A 23 -29.46 7.60 -8.27
C GLU A 23 -29.42 6.32 -7.43
N GLN A 24 -29.19 5.18 -8.10
CA GLN A 24 -28.88 3.97 -7.37
C GLN A 24 -27.55 4.24 -6.68
N GLU A 25 -27.61 4.46 -5.36
CA GLU A 25 -26.47 4.32 -4.46
C GLU A 25 -25.64 3.12 -4.97
N PRO A 26 -24.37 3.31 -5.36
CA PRO A 26 -23.59 2.22 -5.89
C PRO A 26 -23.54 1.12 -4.83
N ILE A 27 -23.97 -0.09 -5.20
CA ILE A 27 -24.00 -1.25 -4.30
C ILE A 27 -22.62 -1.31 -3.64
N ALA A 28 -22.58 -1.17 -2.31
CA ALA A 28 -21.34 -1.21 -1.58
C ALA A 28 -20.71 -2.59 -1.77
N ASP A 29 -19.64 -2.66 -2.56
CA ASP A 29 -18.93 -3.91 -2.85
C ASP A 29 -18.52 -4.56 -1.53
N ASP A 30 -19.01 -5.78 -1.30
CA ASP A 30 -18.73 -6.55 -0.10
C ASP A 30 -17.22 -6.76 0.12
N LEU A 31 -16.67 -6.07 1.12
CA LEU A 31 -15.28 -6.20 1.57
C LEU A 31 -15.07 -7.36 2.56
N SER A 32 -16.14 -8.02 3.03
CA SER A 32 -16.03 -9.00 4.11
C SER A 32 -15.12 -10.17 3.73
N VAL A 33 -14.20 -10.51 4.61
CA VAL A 33 -13.34 -11.68 4.46
C VAL A 33 -14.07 -12.89 5.08
N PRO A 34 -14.03 -14.09 4.45
CA PRO A 34 -14.63 -15.29 5.02
C PRO A 34 -14.11 -15.57 6.44
N ALA A 35 -14.99 -15.99 7.35
CA ALA A 35 -14.65 -16.12 8.77
C ALA A 35 -13.53 -17.15 9.05
N ASP A 36 -13.41 -18.17 8.21
CA ASP A 36 -12.33 -19.16 8.21
C ASP A 36 -10.98 -18.55 7.75
N VAL A 37 -10.99 -17.60 6.82
CA VAL A 37 -9.79 -16.84 6.43
C VAL A 37 -9.42 -15.81 7.51
N VAL A 38 -10.40 -15.12 8.10
CA VAL A 38 -10.16 -14.25 9.27
C VAL A 38 -9.55 -15.04 10.42
N ALA A 39 -10.01 -16.27 10.67
CA ALA A 39 -9.43 -17.15 11.69
C ALA A 39 -8.01 -17.61 11.35
N GLN A 40 -7.68 -17.83 10.06
CA GLN A 40 -6.32 -18.10 9.62
C GLN A 40 -5.42 -16.88 9.85
N ILE A 41 -5.81 -15.70 9.39
CA ILE A 41 -5.07 -14.44 9.58
C ILE A 41 -4.87 -14.14 11.08
N ALA A 42 -5.85 -14.43 11.94
CA ALA A 42 -5.71 -14.33 13.39
C ALA A 42 -4.74 -15.38 13.98
N ALA A 43 -4.70 -16.60 13.45
CA ALA A 43 -3.77 -17.65 13.87
C ALA A 43 -2.32 -17.41 13.39
N LEU A 44 -2.15 -16.55 12.38
CA LEU A 44 -0.87 -15.96 12.00
C LEU A 44 -0.45 -14.84 12.96
N GLY A 45 -1.35 -14.30 13.80
CA GLY A 45 -1.05 -13.32 14.83
C GLY A 45 -1.50 -11.88 14.55
N PHE A 46 -1.98 -11.57 13.35
CA PHE A 46 -2.48 -10.23 12.98
C PHE A 46 -3.71 -9.81 13.78
N ASP A 47 -3.85 -8.51 14.05
CA ASP A 47 -4.97 -7.96 14.86
C ASP A 47 -6.26 -7.84 14.04
N VAL A 48 -6.93 -8.96 13.84
CA VAL A 48 -8.23 -8.99 13.16
C VAL A 48 -9.40 -8.38 13.96
N GLN A 49 -9.17 -7.90 15.19
CA GLN A 49 -10.22 -7.31 16.04
C GLN A 49 -10.25 -5.78 15.93
N ASN A 50 -9.09 -5.13 16.04
CA ASN A 50 -8.96 -3.69 15.84
C ASN A 50 -8.77 -3.34 14.35
N TRP A 51 -8.13 -4.23 13.57
CA TRP A 51 -7.82 -4.04 12.16
C TRP A 51 -8.38 -5.18 11.29
N VAL A 52 -9.72 -5.22 11.19
CA VAL A 52 -10.45 -6.24 10.42
C VAL A 52 -9.93 -6.32 8.97
N PRO A 53 -9.41 -7.48 8.51
CA PRO A 53 -8.94 -7.65 7.14
C PRO A 53 -10.04 -7.40 6.11
N THR A 54 -9.66 -6.93 4.92
CA THR A 54 -10.61 -6.65 3.84
C THR A 54 -10.22 -7.33 2.52
N LYS A 55 -11.22 -7.78 1.74
CA LYS A 55 -10.99 -8.30 0.38
C LYS A 55 -10.32 -7.24 -0.49
N PHE A 56 -9.19 -7.61 -1.08
CA PHE A 56 -8.35 -6.71 -1.86
C PHE A 56 -7.77 -7.47 -3.05
N GLU A 57 -8.13 -7.06 -4.27
CA GLU A 57 -7.79 -7.78 -5.51
C GLU A 57 -8.17 -9.27 -5.43
N ASN A 58 -7.21 -10.17 -5.59
CA ASN A 58 -7.34 -11.63 -5.45
C ASN A 58 -6.82 -12.18 -4.11
N GLY A 59 -6.76 -11.32 -3.09
CA GLY A 59 -6.31 -11.65 -1.74
C GLY A 59 -6.92 -10.70 -0.71
N TYR A 60 -6.13 -10.33 0.28
CA TYR A 60 -6.57 -9.58 1.46
C TYR A 60 -5.60 -8.45 1.79
N LEU A 61 -6.15 -7.29 2.13
CA LEU A 61 -5.43 -6.21 2.77
C LEU A 61 -5.57 -6.40 4.28
N VAL A 62 -4.44 -6.61 4.92
CA VAL A 62 -4.27 -6.86 6.36
C VAL A 62 -3.65 -5.60 6.95
N GLU A 63 -4.30 -5.06 7.98
CA GLU A 63 -3.88 -3.87 8.74
C GLU A 63 -3.64 -2.55 7.99
N GLY A 64 -3.89 -2.51 6.68
CA GLY A 64 -3.99 -1.27 5.89
C GLY A 64 -3.00 -1.18 4.72
N ASP A 65 -1.95 -1.99 4.75
CA ASP A 65 -0.76 -1.94 3.90
C ASP A 65 -0.27 -3.35 3.50
N ILE A 66 -0.29 -4.32 4.42
CA ILE A 66 0.18 -5.69 4.16
C ILE A 66 -0.79 -6.45 3.24
N TYR A 67 -0.30 -6.91 2.08
CA TYR A 67 -1.06 -7.73 1.14
C TYR A 67 -0.74 -9.23 1.27
N LEU A 68 -1.77 -10.04 1.55
CA LEU A 68 -1.67 -11.49 1.66
C LEU A 68 -2.57 -12.21 0.64
N THR A 69 -2.09 -13.30 0.07
CA THR A 69 -2.90 -14.23 -0.74
C THR A 69 -3.25 -15.50 0.06
N ASP A 70 -4.26 -16.26 -0.39
CA ASP A 70 -4.57 -17.59 0.18
C ASP A 70 -3.33 -18.52 0.17
N GLN A 71 -2.51 -18.45 -0.88
CA GLN A 71 -1.26 -19.22 -0.97
C GLN A 71 -0.26 -18.77 0.10
N THR A 72 -0.06 -17.46 0.25
CA THR A 72 0.86 -16.92 1.27
C THR A 72 0.43 -17.34 2.68
N ILE A 73 -0.86 -17.21 3.00
CA ILE A 73 -1.45 -17.62 4.29
C ILE A 73 -1.25 -19.12 4.55
N ALA A 74 -1.31 -19.97 3.51
CA ALA A 74 -1.10 -21.41 3.63
C ALA A 74 0.39 -21.83 3.71
N GLU A 75 1.31 -20.98 3.22
CA GLU A 75 2.77 -21.18 3.27
C GLU A 75 3.39 -20.63 4.57
N MET A 76 2.73 -19.68 5.24
CA MET A 76 3.11 -19.12 6.53
C MET A 76 3.01 -20.16 7.67
N GLY A 77 3.90 -20.05 8.65
CA GLY A 77 3.90 -20.90 9.84
C GLY A 77 2.76 -20.56 10.81
N GLN A 78 2.45 -21.44 11.76
CA GLN A 78 1.64 -21.03 12.91
C GLN A 78 2.41 -20.01 13.73
N GLY A 79 1.82 -18.83 13.91
CA GLY A 79 2.46 -17.74 14.63
C GLY A 79 2.58 -18.00 16.12
N ASN A 80 3.67 -17.52 16.73
CA ASN A 80 3.80 -17.41 18.17
C ASN A 80 3.38 -16.00 18.63
N PRO A 81 2.72 -15.85 19.79
CA PRO A 81 2.54 -14.56 20.42
C PRO A 81 3.91 -14.06 20.93
N LEU A 82 4.63 -13.32 20.07
CA LEU A 82 5.94 -12.76 20.39
C LEU A 82 5.83 -11.53 21.29
N ALA A 83 6.83 -11.35 22.15
CA ALA A 83 6.89 -10.24 23.08
C ALA A 83 7.08 -8.91 22.35
N SER A 84 6.47 -7.86 22.89
CA SER A 84 6.58 -6.47 22.42
C SER A 84 8.02 -5.95 22.52
N VAL A 85 8.78 -6.03 21.42
CA VAL A 85 10.03 -5.29 21.18
C VAL A 85 9.91 -4.53 19.84
N GLU A 86 10.98 -4.18 19.12
CA GLU A 86 10.90 -3.25 17.95
C GLU A 86 11.76 -3.69 16.75
N GLN A 87 11.62 -3.02 15.60
CA GLN A 87 12.51 -3.16 14.42
C GLN A 87 12.70 -4.62 14.00
N TYR A 88 11.79 -5.11 13.17
CA TYR A 88 11.70 -6.52 12.84
C TYR A 88 11.92 -6.81 11.36
N SER A 89 12.61 -7.92 11.11
CA SER A 89 12.52 -8.59 9.82
C SER A 89 11.52 -9.73 9.84
N THR A 90 11.03 -10.09 8.66
CA THR A 90 10.48 -11.41 8.38
C THR A 90 11.58 -12.49 8.42
N ASP A 91 11.17 -13.76 8.46
CA ASP A 91 12.01 -14.95 8.35
C ASP A 91 12.67 -15.06 6.97
N ASN A 92 11.98 -14.57 5.94
CA ASN A 92 12.51 -14.43 4.59
C ASN A 92 13.12 -13.04 4.42
N LEU A 93 14.32 -12.98 3.85
CA LEU A 93 15.05 -11.77 3.46
C LEU A 93 15.48 -11.88 2.01
N VAL A 94 15.77 -10.75 1.36
CA VAL A 94 16.36 -10.79 0.01
C VAL A 94 17.75 -11.39 0.09
N ASN A 95 18.06 -12.34 -0.79
CA ASN A 95 19.41 -12.87 -0.92
C ASN A 95 20.28 -11.82 -1.64
N ALA A 96 21.00 -11.01 -0.86
CA ALA A 96 21.93 -10.00 -1.36
C ALA A 96 23.19 -10.63 -2.01
N GLY A 97 23.52 -11.88 -1.69
CA GLY A 97 24.69 -12.58 -2.21
C GLY A 97 26.00 -11.86 -1.90
N GLY A 98 26.66 -11.35 -2.94
CA GLY A 98 27.85 -10.49 -2.84
C GLY A 98 27.63 -9.09 -3.41
N GLY A 99 26.36 -8.64 -3.47
CA GLY A 99 25.91 -7.44 -4.16
C GLY A 99 24.72 -7.75 -5.07
N ARG A 100 23.50 -7.30 -4.73
CA ARG A 100 22.29 -7.39 -5.58
C ARG A 100 21.79 -6.00 -5.97
N VAL A 101 21.49 -5.82 -7.26
CA VAL A 101 20.70 -4.67 -7.74
C VAL A 101 19.26 -5.13 -7.86
N ILE A 102 18.36 -4.51 -7.12
CA ILE A 102 16.91 -4.73 -7.18
C ILE A 102 16.32 -3.70 -8.14
N THR A 103 15.71 -4.16 -9.22
CA THR A 103 15.16 -3.30 -10.26
C THR A 103 13.68 -2.98 -10.00
N ILE A 104 13.32 -1.69 -10.07
CA ILE A 104 11.94 -1.22 -9.86
C ILE A 104 11.40 -0.55 -11.14
N TYR A 105 10.25 -1.01 -11.62
CA TYR A 105 9.52 -0.33 -12.68
C TYR A 105 8.32 0.45 -12.12
N ALA A 106 8.11 1.68 -12.62
CA ALA A 106 6.88 2.42 -12.41
C ALA A 106 6.36 2.99 -13.75
N PRO A 107 5.08 2.77 -14.11
CA PRO A 107 4.51 3.33 -15.33
C PRO A 107 4.31 4.84 -15.17
N GLU A 108 4.87 5.65 -16.08
CA GLU A 108 4.71 7.11 -16.06
C GLU A 108 3.40 7.54 -16.76
N GLU A 109 2.73 8.61 -16.29
CA GLU A 109 1.62 9.22 -17.03
C GLU A 109 2.12 9.81 -18.36
N SER A 110 1.66 9.25 -19.48
CA SER A 110 2.05 9.73 -20.82
C SER A 110 1.51 11.14 -21.08
N SER A 111 2.41 12.11 -21.24
CA SER A 111 2.09 13.55 -21.41
C SER A 111 1.35 13.91 -22.71
N GLY A 112 1.05 12.93 -23.58
CA GLY A 112 0.42 13.11 -24.90
C GLY A 112 -1.13 13.14 -24.90
N GLY A 113 -1.77 13.05 -23.73
CA GLY A 113 -3.23 13.04 -23.61
C GLY A 113 -3.86 14.43 -23.73
N GLY A 114 -4.25 14.85 -24.95
CA GLY A 114 -5.07 16.05 -25.15
C GLY A 114 -6.36 16.03 -24.31
N ARG A 115 -6.86 17.22 -23.91
CA ARG A 115 -8.03 17.41 -23.03
C ARG A 115 -9.17 16.46 -23.41
N GLY A 116 -9.41 15.45 -22.58
CA GLY A 116 -10.44 14.42 -22.80
C GLY A 116 -9.94 12.97 -22.92
N LYS A 117 -8.62 12.72 -23.00
CA LYS A 117 -8.07 11.36 -23.07
C LYS A 117 -7.12 11.04 -21.90
N LYS A 118 -7.63 11.06 -20.66
CA LYS A 118 -6.96 10.43 -19.50
C LYS A 118 -6.93 8.91 -19.71
N GLY A 119 -5.79 8.37 -20.13
CA GLY A 119 -5.74 7.04 -20.76
C GLY A 119 -4.42 6.28 -20.62
N SER A 120 -3.83 6.26 -19.42
CA SER A 120 -2.98 5.16 -18.94
C SER A 120 -2.99 5.18 -17.41
N GLY A 121 -2.91 4.03 -16.76
CA GLY A 121 -2.86 3.92 -15.29
C GLY A 121 -1.50 4.27 -14.68
N GLY A 122 -0.82 5.27 -15.25
CA GLY A 122 0.51 5.69 -14.82
C GLY A 122 0.50 6.63 -13.62
N TYR A 123 1.70 6.98 -13.19
CA TYR A 123 2.00 7.87 -12.09
C TYR A 123 2.40 9.27 -12.56
N SER A 124 2.02 10.29 -11.79
CA SER A 124 2.40 11.68 -12.08
C SER A 124 3.92 11.90 -11.96
N PRO A 125 4.47 12.96 -12.57
CA PRO A 125 5.90 13.27 -12.44
C PRO A 125 6.40 13.37 -10.99
N ALA A 126 5.56 13.81 -10.05
CA ALA A 126 5.90 13.89 -8.64
C ALA A 126 5.91 12.52 -7.93
N MET A 127 5.04 11.59 -8.33
CA MET A 127 5.09 10.20 -7.87
C MET A 127 6.36 9.50 -8.36
N ILE A 128 6.77 9.76 -9.61
CA ILE A 128 8.03 9.25 -10.17
C ILE A 128 9.24 9.88 -9.47
N ALA A 129 9.22 11.20 -9.21
CA ALA A 129 10.26 11.85 -8.43
C ALA A 129 10.33 11.34 -6.96
N GLY A 130 9.18 10.97 -6.38
CA GLY A 130 9.12 10.33 -5.06
C GLY A 130 9.76 8.93 -5.05
N LEU A 131 9.59 8.15 -6.12
CA LEU A 131 10.31 6.87 -6.30
C LEU A 131 11.82 7.10 -6.47
N ASP A 132 12.23 8.07 -7.29
CA ASP A 132 13.65 8.40 -7.48
C ASP A 132 14.31 8.84 -6.16
N GLU A 133 13.62 9.61 -5.33
CA GLU A 133 14.06 10.00 -3.99
C GLU A 133 14.08 8.81 -3.00
N ALA A 134 13.09 7.91 -3.03
CA ALA A 134 13.10 6.69 -2.22
C ALA A 134 14.30 5.79 -2.56
N ILE A 135 14.57 5.59 -3.85
CA ILE A 135 15.75 4.85 -4.35
C ILE A 135 17.05 5.55 -3.93
N SER A 136 17.10 6.88 -4.01
CA SER A 136 18.25 7.69 -3.56
C SER A 136 18.58 7.45 -2.08
N ARG A 137 17.56 7.39 -1.20
CA ARG A 137 17.73 7.12 0.23
C ARG A 137 18.39 5.77 0.49
N TYR A 138 17.83 4.67 -0.03
CA TYR A 138 18.42 3.34 0.12
C TYR A 138 19.85 3.26 -0.43
N ASN A 139 20.09 3.81 -1.63
CA ASN A 139 21.42 3.79 -2.23
C ASN A 139 22.44 4.66 -1.47
N SER A 140 22.00 5.62 -0.66
CA SER A 140 22.88 6.46 0.16
C SER A 140 23.44 5.75 1.40
N GLU A 141 22.85 4.63 1.81
CA GLU A 141 23.31 3.85 2.97
C GLU A 141 24.41 2.83 2.63
N ASN A 142 24.72 2.59 1.35
CA ASN A 142 25.80 1.71 0.90
C ASN A 142 25.68 0.25 1.41
N LEU A 143 24.48 -0.32 1.29
CA LEU A 143 24.14 -1.70 1.65
C LEU A 143 24.67 -2.72 0.63
N MET A 144 24.67 -4.02 0.95
CA MET A 144 24.88 -5.12 -0.04
C MET A 144 23.75 -5.21 -1.08
N ILE A 145 22.61 -4.55 -0.86
CA ILE A 145 21.59 -4.33 -1.88
C ILE A 145 21.60 -2.89 -2.36
N SER A 146 21.21 -2.68 -3.61
CA SER A 146 20.98 -1.35 -4.18
C SER A 146 19.74 -1.38 -5.07
N PHE A 147 19.10 -0.24 -5.28
CA PHE A 147 17.90 -0.14 -6.08
C PHE A 147 18.15 0.64 -7.37
N GLN A 148 17.52 0.21 -8.46
CA GLN A 148 17.60 0.89 -9.75
C GLN A 148 16.23 0.99 -10.41
N ARG A 149 15.81 2.22 -10.77
CA ARG A 149 14.61 2.39 -11.59
C ARG A 149 14.87 1.95 -13.03
N VAL A 150 13.96 1.16 -13.58
CA VAL A 150 13.99 0.68 -14.97
C VAL A 150 12.78 1.17 -15.76
N THR A 151 12.92 1.24 -17.09
CA THR A 151 11.91 1.81 -18.01
C THR A 151 10.96 0.77 -18.62
N SER A 152 11.09 -0.49 -18.23
CA SER A 152 10.27 -1.63 -18.69
C SER A 152 9.91 -2.51 -17.51
N SER A 153 8.66 -2.96 -17.42
CA SER A 153 8.22 -3.95 -16.42
C SER A 153 8.73 -5.36 -16.74
N SER A 154 9.10 -5.63 -17.99
CA SER A 154 9.61 -6.94 -18.40
C SER A 154 10.97 -7.21 -17.76
N GLY A 155 10.99 -8.07 -16.74
CA GLY A 155 12.19 -8.45 -15.99
C GLY A 155 12.59 -7.49 -14.87
N ALA A 156 11.69 -6.59 -14.44
CA ALA A 156 11.87 -5.86 -13.19
C ALA A 156 11.66 -6.79 -11.99
N ASP A 157 12.47 -6.66 -10.93
CA ASP A 157 12.27 -7.39 -9.67
C ASP A 157 10.97 -6.93 -8.97
N ILE A 158 10.68 -5.62 -9.00
CA ILE A 158 9.50 -5.00 -8.39
C ILE A 158 8.76 -4.14 -9.43
N VAL A 159 7.44 -4.28 -9.50
CA VAL A 159 6.56 -3.50 -10.38
C VAL A 159 5.60 -2.65 -9.54
N MET A 160 5.64 -1.33 -9.69
CA MET A 160 4.65 -0.44 -9.08
C MET A 160 3.38 -0.40 -9.92
N THR A 161 2.23 -0.72 -9.32
CA THR A 161 0.91 -0.67 -9.98
C THR A 161 -0.07 0.19 -9.20
N ARG A 162 -0.96 0.89 -9.91
CA ARG A 162 -1.89 1.83 -9.26
C ARG A 162 -3.02 1.08 -8.56
N LEU A 163 -3.27 1.44 -7.30
CA LEU A 163 -4.45 1.00 -6.55
C LEU A 163 -5.76 1.26 -7.32
N SER A 164 -6.77 0.41 -7.10
CA SER A 164 -8.08 0.68 -7.67
C SER A 164 -8.66 1.95 -7.05
N LYS A 165 -9.50 2.67 -7.81
CA LYS A 165 -10.21 3.86 -7.29
C LYS A 165 -11.05 3.57 -6.04
N ARG A 166 -11.40 2.31 -5.77
CA ARG A 166 -12.17 1.87 -4.60
C ARG A 166 -11.28 1.77 -3.36
N ASP A 167 -10.00 1.43 -3.53
CA ASP A 167 -9.01 1.37 -2.45
C ASP A 167 -8.46 2.77 -2.17
N GLU A 168 -8.15 3.56 -3.21
CA GLU A 168 -7.79 4.99 -3.09
C GLU A 168 -8.84 5.79 -2.28
N ARG A 169 -10.14 5.50 -2.49
CA ARG A 169 -11.26 6.15 -1.77
C ARG A 169 -11.40 5.73 -0.32
N ARG A 170 -10.90 4.56 0.10
CA ARG A 170 -11.02 4.09 1.49
C ARG A 170 -9.82 4.48 2.38
N GLY A 171 -8.80 5.13 1.81
CA GLY A 171 -7.63 5.58 2.56
C GLY A 171 -6.34 4.80 2.30
N VAL A 172 -6.34 3.76 1.45
CA VAL A 172 -5.13 2.98 1.16
C VAL A 172 -4.13 3.86 0.40
N LEU A 173 -2.91 3.99 0.93
CA LEU A 173 -1.86 4.89 0.42
C LEU A 173 -0.81 4.14 -0.40
N GLY A 174 -0.35 3.01 0.14
CA GLY A 174 0.51 2.02 -0.48
C GLY A 174 0.07 0.62 -0.02
N SER A 175 0.66 -0.42 -0.60
CA SER A 175 0.55 -1.80 -0.13
C SER A 175 1.59 -2.68 -0.82
N ALA A 176 2.19 -3.58 -0.04
CA ALA A 176 3.19 -4.56 -0.48
C ALA A 176 3.07 -5.87 0.32
N GLY A 177 3.83 -6.87 -0.10
CA GLY A 177 4.04 -8.12 0.62
C GLY A 177 5.52 -8.31 0.98
N PHE A 178 5.87 -9.51 1.43
CA PHE A 178 7.21 -9.84 1.95
C PHE A 178 8.04 -10.72 0.99
N PRO A 179 9.37 -10.81 1.18
CA PRO A 179 10.25 -11.63 0.35
C PRO A 179 9.85 -13.11 0.29
N THR A 180 10.19 -13.76 -0.81
CA THR A 180 10.00 -15.20 -0.99
C THR A 180 11.02 -16.00 -0.18
N ALA A 181 10.72 -17.26 0.10
CA ALA A 181 11.68 -18.20 0.69
C ALA A 181 12.89 -18.52 -0.23
N SER A 182 12.85 -18.13 -1.52
CA SER A 182 14.02 -18.18 -2.42
C SER A 182 14.97 -16.98 -2.25
N GLY A 183 14.57 -15.97 -1.47
CA GLY A 183 15.30 -14.74 -1.27
C GLY A 183 15.13 -13.72 -2.41
N ASP A 184 13.97 -13.72 -3.06
CA ASP A 184 13.58 -12.68 -4.00
C ASP A 184 12.68 -11.65 -3.31
N PRO A 185 12.78 -10.36 -3.67
CA PRO A 185 11.93 -9.33 -3.10
C PRO A 185 10.46 -9.55 -3.48
N TYR A 186 9.53 -8.98 -2.72
CA TYR A 186 8.13 -8.98 -3.13
C TYR A 186 7.93 -8.16 -4.41
N GLY A 187 7.35 -8.78 -5.43
CA GLY A 187 7.43 -8.28 -6.81
C GLY A 187 6.45 -7.19 -7.23
N GLU A 188 5.57 -6.72 -6.35
CA GLU A 188 4.61 -5.64 -6.65
C GLU A 188 4.56 -4.60 -5.53
N ILE A 189 4.40 -3.32 -5.87
CA ILE A 189 4.01 -2.29 -4.89
C ILE A 189 2.75 -1.59 -5.43
N LYS A 190 1.65 -1.64 -4.68
CA LYS A 190 0.39 -1.01 -5.06
C LYS A 190 0.26 0.39 -4.47
N MET A 191 0.57 1.44 -5.23
CA MET A 191 0.46 2.82 -4.75
C MET A 191 -0.83 3.52 -5.13
N SER A 192 -1.30 4.38 -4.23
CA SER A 192 -2.33 5.39 -4.49
C SER A 192 -1.84 6.40 -5.52
N GLY A 193 -2.58 6.58 -6.61
CA GLY A 193 -2.26 7.60 -7.61
C GLY A 193 -2.93 8.95 -7.32
N VAL A 194 -3.30 9.21 -6.07
CA VAL A 194 -3.92 10.46 -5.61
C VAL A 194 -3.24 11.09 -4.38
N LEU A 195 -2.04 10.62 -3.99
CA LEU A 195 -1.29 11.13 -2.84
C LEU A 195 -1.10 12.66 -2.89
N GLU A 196 -0.67 13.21 -4.03
CA GLU A 196 -0.54 14.67 -4.19
C GLU A 196 -1.93 15.34 -4.29
N SER A 197 -2.83 14.82 -5.14
CA SER A 197 -4.08 15.52 -5.50
C SER A 197 -5.17 15.49 -4.42
N SER A 198 -5.14 14.50 -3.53
CA SER A 198 -6.18 14.30 -2.50
C SER A 198 -5.65 14.44 -1.08
N TYR A 199 -4.38 14.13 -0.83
CA TYR A 199 -3.75 14.24 0.49
C TYR A 199 -2.75 15.42 0.58
N GLY A 200 -2.43 16.08 -0.54
CA GLY A 200 -1.54 17.25 -0.55
C GLY A 200 -0.08 16.93 -0.22
N LEU A 201 0.34 15.67 -0.37
CA LEU A 201 1.69 15.25 0.00
C LEU A 201 2.75 15.87 -0.92
N SER A 202 3.88 16.26 -0.34
CA SER A 202 5.07 16.64 -1.08
C SER A 202 5.76 15.41 -1.70
N THR A 203 6.66 15.64 -2.66
CA THR A 203 7.53 14.59 -3.22
C THR A 203 8.24 13.78 -2.13
N ASP A 204 8.71 14.43 -1.07
CA ASP A 204 9.36 13.77 0.07
C ASP A 204 8.41 12.92 0.92
N GLY A 205 7.16 13.34 1.08
CA GLY A 205 6.11 12.58 1.77
C GLY A 205 5.70 11.36 0.95
N ILE A 206 5.62 11.51 -0.38
CA ILE A 206 5.41 10.40 -1.31
C ILE A 206 6.61 9.44 -1.27
N ALA A 207 7.84 9.94 -1.30
CA ALA A 207 9.05 9.14 -1.19
C ALA A 207 9.12 8.35 0.11
N THR A 208 8.59 8.92 1.20
CA THR A 208 8.50 8.23 2.49
C THR A 208 7.59 7.01 2.41
N ILE A 209 6.41 7.13 1.78
CA ILE A 209 5.49 5.99 1.62
C ILE A 209 6.07 4.96 0.64
N ILE A 210 6.66 5.39 -0.49
CA ILE A 210 7.30 4.45 -1.43
C ILE A 210 8.48 3.71 -0.78
N ALA A 211 9.30 4.40 0.02
CA ALA A 211 10.41 3.78 0.74
C ALA A 211 9.94 2.77 1.80
N HIS A 212 8.76 3.00 2.40
CA HIS A 212 8.12 2.08 3.35
C HIS A 212 7.69 0.78 2.65
N GLU A 213 6.96 0.86 1.53
CA GLU A 213 6.58 -0.32 0.74
C GLU A 213 7.80 -1.07 0.20
N MET A 214 8.85 -0.36 -0.23
CA MET A 214 10.15 -0.97 -0.58
C MET A 214 10.79 -1.72 0.59
N GLY A 215 10.54 -1.27 1.83
CA GLY A 215 10.99 -1.92 3.06
C GLY A 215 10.31 -3.27 3.26
N HIS A 216 8.98 -3.34 3.11
CA HIS A 216 8.24 -4.60 3.10
C HIS A 216 8.73 -5.54 1.99
N CYS A 217 8.96 -5.03 0.78
CA CYS A 217 9.50 -5.82 -0.32
C CYS A 217 10.86 -6.47 -0.04
N ILE A 218 11.65 -5.93 0.91
CA ILE A 218 12.92 -6.50 1.38
C ILE A 218 12.86 -7.09 2.80
N GLY A 219 11.65 -7.29 3.34
CA GLY A 219 11.42 -8.03 4.58
C GLY A 219 11.42 -7.21 5.87
N PHE A 220 11.41 -5.88 5.81
CA PHE A 220 11.11 -5.07 6.99
C PHE A 220 9.63 -5.12 7.34
N ARG A 221 9.34 -5.15 8.64
CA ARG A 221 7.99 -4.98 9.19
C ARG A 221 7.85 -3.61 9.84
N HIS A 222 6.67 -3.33 10.39
CA HIS A 222 6.46 -2.13 11.16
C HIS A 222 7.36 -2.08 12.41
N THR A 223 7.83 -0.89 12.73
CA THR A 223 8.56 -0.61 13.97
C THR A 223 7.62 -0.72 15.16
N ASP A 224 6.44 -0.11 15.05
CA ASP A 224 5.35 -0.21 16.03
C ASP A 224 4.40 -1.39 15.77
N TYR A 225 4.87 -2.49 15.16
CA TYR A 225 4.05 -3.69 14.89
C TYR A 225 3.30 -4.19 16.15
N PHE A 226 3.92 -4.10 17.34
CA PHE A 226 3.36 -4.58 18.60
C PHE A 226 2.28 -3.66 19.19
N ASP A 227 2.23 -2.40 18.74
CA ASP A 227 1.28 -1.39 19.20
C ASP A 227 1.12 -0.29 18.13
N ARG A 228 0.28 -0.55 17.11
CA ARG A 228 -0.04 0.43 16.06
C ARG A 228 -0.65 1.72 16.60
N SER A 229 -1.09 1.79 17.87
CA SER A 229 -1.57 3.05 18.46
C SER A 229 -0.46 4.10 18.57
N ILE A 230 0.81 3.69 18.50
CA ILE A 230 1.98 4.57 18.55
C ILE A 230 2.02 5.51 17.34
N SER A 231 1.80 5.02 16.11
CA SER A 231 1.76 5.86 14.90
C SER A 231 0.35 6.13 14.37
N CYS A 232 -0.58 5.19 14.49
CA CYS A 232 -1.95 5.31 13.98
C CYS A 232 -2.94 5.94 14.98
N GLY A 233 -2.59 5.96 16.27
CA GLY A 233 -3.52 6.30 17.35
C GLY A 233 -4.61 5.25 17.57
N GLY A 234 -5.59 5.56 18.41
CA GLY A 234 -6.69 4.64 18.73
C GLY A 234 -6.35 3.64 19.83
N SER A 235 -6.89 2.43 19.72
CA SER A 235 -6.62 1.32 20.65
C SER A 235 -5.29 0.64 20.34
N THR A 236 -4.62 0.11 21.36
CA THR A 236 -3.43 -0.73 21.19
C THR A 236 -3.76 -1.96 20.34
N ALA A 237 -3.00 -2.18 19.28
CA ALA A 237 -3.19 -3.25 18.30
C ALA A 237 -1.83 -3.86 17.91
N ASN A 238 -1.74 -5.19 17.85
CA ASN A 238 -0.48 -5.91 17.63
C ASN A 238 -0.57 -6.78 16.37
N GLU A 239 0.27 -6.50 15.38
CA GLU A 239 0.41 -7.18 14.08
C GLU A 239 0.83 -8.66 14.22
N GLY A 240 1.36 -9.05 15.38
CA GLY A 240 1.86 -10.39 15.64
C GLY A 240 3.03 -10.76 14.73
N ASP A 241 3.42 -12.03 14.73
CA ASP A 241 4.50 -12.50 13.86
C ASP A 241 4.04 -12.83 12.42
N GLY A 242 2.74 -12.70 12.13
CA GLY A 242 2.15 -12.93 10.81
C GLY A 242 2.41 -14.31 10.21
N GLY A 243 2.93 -15.28 10.98
CA GLY A 243 3.53 -16.52 10.47
C GLY A 243 4.68 -16.31 9.47
N VAL A 244 5.20 -15.08 9.38
CA VAL A 244 6.36 -14.66 8.57
C VAL A 244 7.53 -14.24 9.45
N GLY A 245 7.43 -14.44 10.77
CA GLY A 245 8.45 -14.06 11.74
C GLY A 245 8.40 -12.57 12.12
N ALA A 246 8.59 -12.30 13.40
CA ALA A 246 9.02 -10.99 13.89
C ALA A 246 10.38 -11.19 14.57
N ASN A 247 11.45 -11.12 13.77
CA ASN A 247 12.84 -11.27 14.23
C ASN A 247 13.44 -9.91 14.59
N HIS A 248 13.69 -9.66 15.88
CA HIS A 248 14.30 -8.40 16.37
C HIS A 248 15.66 -8.19 15.70
N ILE A 249 15.87 -7.02 15.08
CA ILE A 249 17.10 -6.69 14.37
C ILE A 249 18.15 -6.20 15.39
N PRO A 250 19.25 -6.94 15.62
CA PRO A 250 20.23 -6.59 16.64
C PRO A 250 20.87 -5.20 16.46
N GLY A 251 21.14 -4.52 17.57
CA GLY A 251 21.68 -3.15 17.58
C GLY A 251 20.61 -2.06 17.56
N THR A 252 19.36 -2.41 17.27
CA THR A 252 18.21 -1.48 17.30
C THR A 252 17.52 -1.42 18.68
N PRO A 253 16.67 -0.41 18.95
CA PRO A 253 15.84 -0.34 20.15
C PRO A 253 14.80 -1.46 20.26
N THR A 254 14.11 -1.51 21.40
CA THR A 254 13.06 -2.50 21.70
C THR A 254 11.73 -1.84 22.10
N GLY A 255 11.41 -0.63 21.63
CA GLY A 255 10.13 0.01 21.93
C GLY A 255 9.91 1.34 21.19
N ALA A 256 8.89 1.35 20.33
CA ALA A 256 8.65 2.39 19.34
C ALA A 256 8.17 3.74 19.88
N THR A 257 8.47 4.80 19.12
CA THR A 257 7.82 6.11 19.27
C THR A 257 7.61 6.77 17.90
N ALA A 258 6.44 7.37 17.68
CA ALA A 258 6.20 8.19 16.49
C ALA A 258 7.17 9.39 16.38
N SER A 259 7.72 9.86 17.51
CA SER A 259 8.70 10.96 17.53
C SER A 259 10.04 10.62 16.90
N LYS A 260 10.41 9.34 16.82
CA LYS A 260 11.60 8.86 16.07
C LYS A 260 11.42 8.96 14.56
N LYS A 261 10.18 9.03 14.08
CA LYS A 261 9.83 9.14 12.66
C LYS A 261 10.51 8.07 11.80
N SER A 262 10.52 6.81 12.23
CA SER A 262 10.97 5.72 11.35
C SER A 262 10.12 5.71 10.09
N TRP A 263 10.76 5.42 8.95
CA TRP A 263 10.04 5.21 7.69
C TRP A 263 9.13 3.98 7.78
N MET A 264 9.49 2.97 8.57
CA MET A 264 8.69 1.77 8.84
C MET A 264 7.72 1.94 10.04
N LEU A 265 7.25 3.15 10.38
CA LEU A 265 6.09 3.28 11.27
C LEU A 265 4.80 2.96 10.50
N ALA A 266 3.90 2.21 11.12
CA ALA A 266 2.70 1.62 10.53
C ALA A 266 1.64 2.64 10.05
N CYS A 267 1.77 3.90 10.45
CA CYS A 267 1.03 5.03 9.91
C CYS A 267 1.94 6.24 9.63
N THR A 268 1.66 6.92 8.52
CA THR A 268 2.35 8.13 8.10
C THR A 268 1.63 9.41 8.57
N ASP A 269 2.39 10.43 8.96
CA ASP A 269 1.92 11.80 9.19
C ASP A 269 1.89 12.61 7.87
N GLY A 270 2.14 11.97 6.73
CA GLY A 270 2.32 12.60 5.42
C GLY A 270 3.63 13.39 5.29
N GLY A 271 4.46 13.40 6.35
CA GLY A 271 5.71 14.14 6.41
C GLY A 271 6.88 13.43 5.72
N ASN A 272 7.96 14.18 5.51
CA ASN A 272 9.24 13.61 5.11
C ASN A 272 9.86 12.83 6.29
N ARG A 273 10.08 11.52 6.11
CA ARG A 273 10.84 10.66 7.02
C ARG A 273 12.01 10.01 6.26
N PRO A 274 13.20 10.66 6.21
CA PRO A 274 14.42 9.97 5.84
C PRO A 274 14.84 9.02 6.96
N PHE A 275 15.67 8.02 6.66
CA PHE A 275 16.11 7.03 7.65
C PHE A 275 16.81 7.70 8.84
N ASN A 276 16.32 7.42 10.05
CA ASN A 276 16.96 7.82 11.29
C ASN A 276 18.15 6.89 11.64
N ASN A 277 18.78 7.05 12.82
CA ASN A 277 19.94 6.23 13.18
C ASN A 277 19.60 4.77 13.49
N ASP A 278 18.42 4.51 14.08
CA ASP A 278 17.95 3.16 14.39
C ASP A 278 17.61 2.43 13.07
N ASP A 279 16.98 3.16 12.15
CA ASP A 279 16.65 2.72 10.78
C ASP A 279 17.89 2.30 9.98
N LYS A 280 18.93 3.15 9.97
CA LYS A 280 20.22 2.86 9.31
C LYS A 280 20.91 1.65 9.93
N THR A 281 20.85 1.51 11.25
CA THR A 281 21.39 0.34 11.97
C THR A 281 20.66 -0.94 11.55
N ALA A 282 19.34 -0.86 11.38
CA ALA A 282 18.53 -1.98 10.95
C ALA A 282 18.82 -2.40 9.49
N LEU A 283 19.05 -1.41 8.61
CA LEU A 283 19.47 -1.63 7.22
C LEU A 283 20.85 -2.30 7.13
N ASP A 284 21.89 -1.70 7.73
CA ASP A 284 23.28 -2.21 7.73
C ASP A 284 23.43 -3.61 8.37
N TYR A 285 22.55 -3.96 9.32
CA TYR A 285 22.53 -5.30 9.89
C TYR A 285 22.00 -6.37 8.92
N LEU A 286 20.96 -6.05 8.13
CA LEU A 286 20.35 -6.99 7.20
C LEU A 286 21.04 -7.04 5.84
N TYR A 287 21.60 -5.91 5.39
CA TYR A 287 22.10 -5.69 4.03
C TYR A 287 23.37 -4.82 3.99
#